data_AF-A0A7S0FYS9-F1
#
_entry.id   AF-A0A7S0FYS9-F1
#
_cell.length_a   1.000
_cell.length_b   1.000
_cell.length_c   1.000
_cell.angle_alpha   90.00
_cell.angle_beta   90.00
_cell.angle_gamma   90.00
#
_symmetry.space_group_name_H-M   'P 1'
#
loop_
_entity.id
_entity.type
_entity.pdbx_description
1 polymer ?
#
loop_
_entity_poly.entity_id
_entity_poly.type
_entity_poly.pdbx_seq_one_letter_code
_entity_poly.pdbx_strand_id
1 'polypeptide(L)'
;IPTTTALPTTTTVPTTVPKSEVLTTATLPTSVTVATTESAASPLPTPSQVQVTPASANQCLFAVQRLLDGTCRSRGLRATCAPREAEQTAGCRLWISSMDLLSKEERERKISRCIDIVKNDSAAISATQAKPSSLQERKLCFRCDASSCQEPSTKKRMQQLRKQKQAPEESSPALHPPDGSAQHCRPLALGDDGNPLLQQRVRREVHAWGDREFEQLWRAVNELHTAQASSPGRDGYPSSWASFASVYPEGYGPASGPQFWPWHRRFLFDLETQLQKRAKNCSLTLPYWNSNLEASSPLSSSVWAATRFGGAGGTPQTPAGVACNNARPNGGMGYCLQDGIAGGWTDNPSALAGDCRQCIHRSPKAEVLEGLAPILGRLQEEANFKAASDYVESNVHVMLHSAIVSGDMGDVKSAVLDPIFLVHESYMDRLFAWWQEFHAARDLDTASCPDCTSPLRFFKDPIEEWMGQWDADRGCIALPKTNPVACVSYVSEVSLPGH
;
A
#
# COMPACT_ATOMS: atom_id res chain seq x y z
N ILE A 1 29.07 -19.62 60.26
CA ILE A 1 30.35 -19.06 59.79
C ILE A 1 30.07 -18.30 58.50
N PRO A 2 29.83 -16.99 58.58
CA PRO A 2 29.80 -16.07 57.45
C PRO A 2 31.17 -15.38 57.31
N THR A 3 31.50 -14.88 56.12
CA THR A 3 32.46 -13.78 55.99
C THR A 3 31.97 -12.79 54.94
N THR A 4 31.33 -11.77 55.47
CA THR A 4 31.26 -10.38 55.02
C THR A 4 32.60 -9.81 54.58
N THR A 5 32.60 -8.96 53.55
CA THR A 5 33.42 -7.73 53.59
C THR A 5 32.75 -6.60 52.82
N ALA A 6 32.70 -5.45 53.49
CA ALA A 6 32.02 -4.22 53.12
C ALA A 6 32.95 -3.22 52.40
N LEU A 7 32.34 -2.14 51.89
CA LEU A 7 32.87 -0.94 51.22
C LEU A 7 33.98 -0.17 51.99
N PRO A 8 34.61 0.83 51.32
CA PRO A 8 34.25 2.24 51.59
C PRO A 8 34.08 3.08 50.29
N THR A 9 32.97 3.80 50.07
CA THR A 9 32.69 5.23 50.34
C THR A 9 33.67 6.30 49.83
N THR A 10 33.06 7.21 49.04
CA THR A 10 33.25 8.68 48.92
C THR A 10 34.48 9.25 48.22
N THR A 11 34.25 9.88 47.06
CA THR A 11 34.75 11.23 46.80
C THR A 11 33.75 12.01 45.94
N THR A 12 33.32 13.13 46.48
CA THR A 12 32.46 14.20 45.94
C THR A 12 33.25 15.19 45.07
N VAL A 13 32.53 16.16 44.46
CA VAL A 13 32.95 17.50 43.97
C VAL A 13 33.10 17.62 42.43
N PRO A 14 32.66 18.72 41.76
CA PRO A 14 31.49 19.59 41.99
C PRO A 14 30.68 19.93 40.70
N THR A 15 29.50 20.50 40.95
CA THR A 15 28.72 21.35 40.03
C THR A 15 29.47 22.66 39.69
N THR A 16 29.56 22.99 38.39
CA THR A 16 29.73 24.38 37.94
C THR A 16 28.88 24.66 36.71
N VAL A 17 27.83 25.44 36.95
CA VAL A 17 27.01 26.16 35.96
C VAL A 17 27.76 27.44 35.56
N PRO A 18 27.76 27.85 34.28
CA PRO A 18 27.97 29.25 33.93
C PRO A 18 26.64 29.91 33.54
N LYS A 19 26.11 30.76 34.44
CA LYS A 19 25.54 32.07 34.10
C LYS A 19 26.76 33.01 33.96
N SER A 20 26.86 34.03 33.12
CA SER A 20 25.95 34.94 32.45
C SER A 20 26.80 35.71 31.42
N GLU A 21 26.24 36.14 30.30
CA GLU A 21 26.46 37.54 29.89
C GLU A 21 25.31 38.02 29.00
N VAL A 22 24.56 38.95 29.58
CA VAL A 22 23.57 39.81 28.95
C VAL A 22 24.34 40.90 28.23
N LEU A 23 24.11 41.10 26.92
CA LEU A 23 24.31 42.41 26.32
C LEU A 23 23.08 42.79 25.49
N THR A 24 22.62 43.98 25.83
CA THR A 24 21.40 44.69 25.48
C THR A 24 21.39 45.26 24.06
N THR A 25 20.18 45.27 23.48
CA THR A 25 19.58 46.29 22.60
C THR A 25 20.47 47.09 21.64
N ALA A 26 20.17 46.97 20.33
CA ALA A 26 20.21 48.12 19.43
C ALA A 26 19.18 47.95 18.29
N THR A 27 18.22 48.86 18.31
CA THR A 27 17.15 49.13 17.35
C THR A 27 17.68 49.86 16.10
N LEU A 28 17.20 49.47 14.90
CA LEU A 28 16.83 50.27 13.70
C LEU A 28 17.83 51.31 13.12
N PRO A 29 17.89 51.53 11.79
CA PRO A 29 16.73 52.08 11.09
C PRO A 29 16.48 51.63 9.64
N THR A 30 15.21 51.76 9.29
CA THR A 30 14.62 51.93 7.97
C THR A 30 15.12 53.19 7.25
N SER A 31 14.90 53.21 5.93
CA SER A 31 14.92 54.32 4.96
C SER A 31 16.26 54.69 4.31
N VAL A 32 16.37 54.42 3.00
CA VAL A 32 16.99 55.30 1.98
C VAL A 32 16.26 55.04 0.64
N THR A 33 15.30 55.89 0.29
CA THR A 33 15.32 56.91 -0.78
C THR A 33 15.49 56.41 -2.22
N VAL A 34 14.43 56.66 -2.99
CA VAL A 34 14.36 56.64 -4.46
C VAL A 34 15.34 57.66 -5.04
N ALA A 35 16.15 57.23 -6.00
CA ALA A 35 16.87 58.12 -6.90
C ALA A 35 16.64 57.67 -8.34
N THR A 36 15.88 58.49 -9.06
CA THR A 36 15.66 58.44 -10.51
C THR A 36 16.88 59.01 -11.23
N THR A 37 17.47 58.24 -12.14
CA THR A 37 18.29 58.79 -13.22
C THR A 37 17.96 58.04 -14.52
N GLU A 38 17.27 58.74 -15.42
CA GLU A 38 17.14 58.38 -16.83
C GLU A 38 18.50 58.51 -17.53
N SER A 39 18.88 57.54 -18.36
CA SER A 39 19.76 57.79 -19.51
C SER A 39 19.67 56.66 -20.54
N ALA A 40 19.17 57.04 -21.71
CA ALA A 40 19.46 56.56 -23.07
C ALA A 40 19.25 55.07 -23.41
N ALA A 41 18.19 54.84 -24.20
CA ALA A 41 17.88 53.61 -24.90
C ALA A 41 18.92 53.24 -25.98
N SER A 42 19.21 51.94 -26.08
CA SER A 42 19.74 51.28 -27.28
C SER A 42 18.79 50.13 -27.67
N PRO A 43 18.65 49.78 -28.97
CA PRO A 43 17.58 48.89 -29.43
C PRO A 43 17.77 47.46 -28.93
N LEU A 44 16.73 46.87 -28.35
CA LEU A 44 16.67 45.44 -28.04
C LEU A 44 16.83 44.60 -29.32
N PRO A 45 17.67 43.55 -29.32
CA PRO A 45 17.59 42.52 -30.34
C PRO A 45 16.31 41.69 -30.15
N THR A 46 15.65 41.39 -31.26
CA THR A 46 14.46 40.55 -31.39
C THR A 46 14.63 39.24 -30.61
N PRO A 47 13.63 38.75 -29.84
CA PRO A 47 13.75 37.49 -29.15
C PRO A 47 13.72 36.36 -30.18
N SER A 48 14.90 35.88 -30.59
CA SER A 48 15.04 34.52 -31.08
C SER A 48 14.48 33.59 -30.00
N GLN A 49 13.59 32.69 -30.42
CA GLN A 49 12.91 31.74 -29.56
C GLN A 49 13.90 31.00 -28.66
N VAL A 50 14.03 31.46 -27.42
CA VAL A 50 14.52 30.62 -26.34
C VAL A 50 13.37 29.67 -26.07
N GLN A 51 13.49 28.44 -26.58
CA GLN A 51 12.70 27.32 -26.09
C GLN A 51 12.93 27.26 -24.58
N VAL A 52 11.93 27.69 -23.82
CA VAL A 52 11.85 27.42 -22.39
C VAL A 52 11.62 25.91 -22.28
N THR A 53 12.70 25.15 -22.15
CA THR A 53 12.62 23.76 -21.69
C THR A 53 11.97 23.77 -20.31
N PRO A 54 10.92 22.97 -20.04
CA PRO A 54 10.38 22.85 -18.70
C PRO A 54 11.52 22.46 -17.76
N ALA A 55 11.61 23.18 -16.64
CA ALA A 55 12.61 22.97 -15.61
C ALA A 55 12.76 21.49 -15.25
N SER A 56 13.99 21.10 -14.91
CA SER A 56 14.50 19.79 -14.51
C SER A 56 13.85 19.15 -13.27
N ALA A 57 12.61 19.50 -12.92
CA ALA A 57 11.83 18.82 -11.90
C ALA A 57 11.28 17.51 -12.48
N ASN A 58 11.77 16.40 -11.92
CA ASN A 58 11.10 15.09 -11.90
C ASN A 58 11.17 14.19 -13.15
N GLN A 59 12.33 14.05 -13.80
CA GLN A 59 12.52 13.02 -14.85
C GLN A 59 12.11 11.61 -14.38
N CYS A 60 12.38 11.28 -13.11
CA CYS A 60 12.03 10.00 -12.51
C CYS A 60 10.52 9.81 -12.35
N LEU A 61 9.84 10.78 -11.73
CA LEU A 61 8.40 10.65 -11.49
C LEU A 61 7.61 10.77 -12.77
N PHE A 62 8.10 11.56 -13.71
CA PHE A 62 7.56 11.57 -15.07
C PHE A 62 7.66 10.19 -15.70
N ALA A 63 8.80 9.49 -15.58
CA ALA A 63 8.93 8.12 -16.06
C ALA A 63 7.98 7.15 -15.34
N VAL A 64 7.86 7.24 -14.01
CA VAL A 64 6.91 6.44 -13.22
C VAL A 64 5.48 6.68 -13.69
N GLN A 65 5.07 7.94 -13.85
CA GLN A 65 3.75 8.31 -14.32
C GLN A 65 3.51 7.76 -15.73
N ARG A 66 4.50 7.81 -16.63
CA ARG A 66 4.37 7.23 -17.97
C ARG A 66 4.26 5.71 -17.98
N LEU A 67 4.94 5.02 -17.07
CA LEU A 67 4.80 3.57 -16.87
C LEU A 67 3.41 3.24 -16.34
N LEU A 68 2.97 3.90 -15.28
CA LEU A 68 1.60 3.81 -14.76
C LEU A 68 0.59 4.10 -15.87
N ASP A 69 0.93 5.05 -16.75
CA ASP A 69 0.07 5.42 -17.83
C ASP A 69 0.07 4.46 -19.02
N GLY A 70 0.94 3.45 -19.03
CA GLY A 70 1.13 2.57 -20.19
C GLY A 70 1.64 3.30 -21.44
N THR A 71 2.12 4.54 -21.29
CA THR A 71 2.66 5.37 -22.40
C THR A 71 4.18 5.21 -22.56
N CYS A 72 4.79 4.37 -21.72
CA CYS A 72 6.19 3.98 -21.77
C CYS A 72 6.30 2.46 -21.60
N ARG A 73 7.14 1.80 -22.41
CA ARG A 73 7.60 0.43 -22.17
C ARG A 73 8.96 0.43 -21.49
N SER A 74 9.11 -0.46 -20.53
CA SER A 74 10.22 -0.56 -19.57
C SER A 74 11.45 -1.34 -20.03
N ARG A 75 11.82 -1.36 -21.32
CA ARG A 75 13.02 -2.12 -21.71
C ARG A 75 14.26 -1.53 -21.04
N GLY A 76 14.90 -2.31 -20.17
CA GLY A 76 16.14 -1.93 -19.51
C GLY A 76 15.98 -0.97 -18.33
N LEU A 77 14.85 -1.02 -17.60
CA LEU A 77 14.79 -0.41 -16.26
C LEU A 77 15.84 -1.05 -15.37
N ARG A 78 16.62 -0.21 -14.69
CA ARG A 78 17.71 -0.65 -13.80
C ARG A 78 17.40 -0.20 -12.38
N ALA A 79 17.37 -1.16 -11.46
CA ALA A 79 17.26 -0.85 -10.04
C ALA A 79 18.52 -0.13 -9.54
N THR A 80 18.35 0.74 -8.56
CA THR A 80 19.46 1.42 -7.86
C THR A 80 19.60 0.96 -6.42
N CYS A 81 18.52 0.46 -5.82
CA CYS A 81 18.57 -0.24 -4.54
C CYS A 81 18.98 -1.69 -4.74
N ALA A 82 19.67 -2.25 -3.74
CA ALA A 82 20.05 -3.66 -3.77
C ALA A 82 18.85 -4.55 -3.48
N PRO A 83 18.74 -5.72 -4.15
CA PRO A 83 17.74 -6.70 -3.78
C PRO A 83 17.98 -7.17 -2.35
N ARG A 84 16.90 -7.43 -1.63
CA ARG A 84 16.92 -7.88 -0.23
C ARG A 84 16.66 -9.38 -0.16
N GLU A 85 17.43 -10.15 -0.94
CA GLU A 85 17.20 -11.59 -1.15
C GLU A 85 17.13 -12.36 0.19
N ALA A 86 18.01 -12.05 1.14
CA ALA A 86 18.03 -12.72 2.43
C ALA A 86 16.74 -12.47 3.22
N GLU A 87 16.32 -11.21 3.33
CA GLU A 87 15.11 -10.80 4.03
C GLU A 87 13.84 -11.33 3.35
N GLN A 88 13.80 -11.31 2.01
CA GLN A 88 12.68 -11.78 1.20
C GLN A 88 12.55 -13.31 1.25
N THR A 89 13.65 -14.06 1.13
CA THR A 89 13.63 -15.53 1.29
C THR A 89 13.34 -15.96 2.72
N ALA A 90 13.74 -15.19 3.73
CA ALA A 90 13.29 -15.38 5.10
C ALA A 90 11.78 -15.12 5.22
N GLY A 91 11.27 -14.05 4.58
CA GLY A 91 9.86 -13.73 4.50
C GLY A 91 9.02 -14.85 3.87
N CYS A 92 9.47 -15.43 2.74
CA CYS A 92 8.83 -16.59 2.12
C CYS A 92 8.61 -17.73 3.13
N ARG A 93 9.65 -18.05 3.93
CA ARG A 93 9.57 -19.10 4.95
C ARG A 93 8.61 -18.73 6.05
N LEU A 94 8.73 -17.52 6.61
CA LEU A 94 7.89 -17.02 7.69
C LEU A 94 6.42 -17.05 7.30
N TRP A 95 6.08 -16.35 6.22
CA TRP A 95 4.71 -16.19 5.75
C TRP A 95 4.04 -17.53 5.43
N ILE A 96 4.67 -18.36 4.60
CA ILE A 96 4.07 -19.61 4.15
C ILE A 96 4.05 -20.66 5.27
N SER A 97 4.98 -20.60 6.24
CA SER A 97 4.96 -21.50 7.39
C SER A 97 3.73 -21.32 8.28
N SER A 98 3.16 -20.11 8.32
CA SER A 98 1.93 -19.82 9.09
C SER A 98 0.64 -20.35 8.43
N MET A 99 0.74 -20.91 7.22
CA MET A 99 -0.39 -21.51 6.49
C MET A 99 -0.65 -22.95 6.96
N ASP A 100 -1.22 -23.09 8.16
CA ASP A 100 -1.41 -24.39 8.82
C ASP A 100 -2.44 -25.31 8.14
N LEU A 101 -3.31 -24.74 7.30
CA LEU A 101 -4.31 -25.50 6.54
C LEU A 101 -3.76 -26.24 5.31
N LEU A 102 -2.50 -26.00 4.97
CA LEU A 102 -1.79 -26.75 3.96
C LEU A 102 -1.17 -28.02 4.58
N SER A 103 -1.01 -29.08 3.79
CA SER A 103 -0.14 -30.18 4.20
C SER A 103 1.31 -29.70 4.29
N LYS A 104 2.14 -30.46 5.04
CA LYS A 104 3.57 -30.15 5.15
C LYS A 104 4.25 -30.09 3.78
N GLU A 105 3.95 -31.04 2.90
CA GLU A 105 4.50 -31.09 1.55
C GLU A 105 4.06 -29.90 0.69
N GLU A 106 2.79 -29.49 0.75
CA GLU A 106 2.32 -28.32 0.02
C GLU A 106 3.00 -27.04 0.51
N ARG A 107 3.18 -26.87 1.82
CA ARG A 107 3.95 -25.75 2.38
C ARG A 107 5.38 -25.74 1.85
N GLU A 108 6.08 -26.88 1.90
CA GLU A 108 7.47 -26.98 1.44
C GLU A 108 7.61 -26.69 -0.06
N ARG A 109 6.67 -27.15 -0.89
CA ARG A 109 6.62 -26.82 -2.32
C ARG A 109 6.41 -25.32 -2.54
N LYS A 110 5.48 -24.71 -1.81
CA LYS A 110 5.21 -23.26 -1.92
C LYS A 110 6.39 -22.42 -1.43
N ILE A 111 7.03 -22.80 -0.33
CA ILE A 111 8.24 -22.14 0.19
C ILE A 111 9.35 -22.19 -0.86
N SER A 112 9.64 -23.38 -1.41
CA SER A 112 10.66 -23.55 -2.45
C SER A 112 10.36 -22.66 -3.66
N ARG A 113 9.11 -22.65 -4.11
CA ARG A 113 8.67 -21.84 -5.25
C ARG A 113 8.82 -20.33 -5.03
N CYS A 114 8.42 -19.82 -3.85
CA CYS A 114 8.61 -18.42 -3.48
C CYS A 114 10.09 -18.04 -3.47
N ILE A 115 10.94 -18.89 -2.87
CA ILE A 115 12.39 -18.69 -2.81
C ILE A 115 13.01 -18.68 -4.21
N ASP A 116 12.60 -19.58 -5.10
CA ASP A 116 13.12 -19.64 -6.46
C ASP A 116 12.77 -18.40 -7.27
N ILE A 117 11.53 -17.89 -7.14
CA ILE A 117 11.10 -16.63 -7.76
C ILE A 117 11.95 -15.46 -7.25
N VAL A 118 12.12 -15.34 -5.93
CA VAL A 118 12.92 -14.29 -5.29
C VAL A 118 14.37 -14.33 -5.76
N LYS A 119 14.99 -15.52 -5.79
CA LYS A 119 16.39 -15.68 -6.21
C LYS A 119 16.60 -15.33 -7.67
N ASN A 120 15.71 -15.81 -8.55
CA ASN A 120 15.78 -15.52 -9.97
C ASN A 120 15.65 -14.02 -10.23
N ASP A 121 14.73 -13.36 -9.53
CA ASP A 121 14.52 -11.92 -9.66
C ASP A 121 15.70 -11.12 -9.07
N SER A 122 16.17 -11.49 -7.89
CA SER A 122 17.34 -10.88 -7.24
C SER A 122 18.60 -10.99 -8.11
N ALA A 123 18.79 -12.12 -8.80
CA ALA A 123 19.88 -12.31 -9.75
C ALA A 123 19.73 -11.40 -10.98
N ALA A 124 18.52 -11.28 -11.54
CA ALA A 124 18.24 -10.40 -12.69
C ALA A 124 18.44 -8.91 -12.34
N ILE A 125 17.96 -8.49 -11.17
CA ILE A 125 18.17 -7.16 -10.61
C ILE A 125 19.66 -6.90 -10.43
N SER A 126 20.38 -7.82 -9.78
CA SER A 126 21.82 -7.67 -9.51
C SER A 126 22.64 -7.58 -10.80
N ALA A 127 22.29 -8.36 -11.83
CA ALA A 127 22.97 -8.34 -13.12
C ALA A 127 22.83 -7.02 -13.88
N THR A 128 21.74 -6.26 -13.63
CA THR A 128 21.43 -5.01 -14.33
C THR A 128 21.48 -3.78 -13.43
N GLN A 129 21.89 -3.95 -12.16
CA GLN A 129 21.89 -2.90 -11.16
C GLN A 129 22.78 -1.74 -11.58
N ALA A 130 22.35 -0.52 -11.26
CA ALA A 130 23.11 0.68 -11.55
C ALA A 130 23.26 1.56 -10.32
N LYS A 131 24.37 2.31 -10.26
CA LYS A 131 24.54 3.31 -9.21
C LYS A 131 23.62 4.51 -9.47
N PRO A 132 22.92 5.02 -8.45
CA PRO A 132 22.10 6.21 -8.60
C PRO A 132 22.98 7.46 -8.77
N SER A 133 22.61 8.35 -9.70
CA SER A 133 23.28 9.64 -9.96
C SER A 133 22.50 10.83 -9.43
N SER A 134 21.29 10.65 -8.91
CA SER A 134 20.48 11.72 -8.34
C SER A 134 19.83 11.29 -7.02
N LEU A 135 19.34 12.27 -6.24
CA LEU A 135 18.56 11.99 -5.04
C LEU A 135 17.25 11.27 -5.38
N GLN A 136 16.62 11.60 -6.50
CA GLN A 136 15.38 10.96 -6.93
C GLN A 136 15.60 9.48 -7.27
N GLU A 137 16.68 9.16 -7.96
CA GLU A 137 17.07 7.77 -8.25
C GLU A 137 17.39 6.97 -6.99
N ARG A 138 17.98 7.62 -5.98
CA ARG A 138 18.17 6.99 -4.66
C ARG A 138 16.84 6.71 -3.97
N LYS A 139 15.93 7.69 -3.97
CA LYS A 139 14.64 7.59 -3.26
C LYS A 139 13.70 6.57 -3.90
N LEU A 140 13.60 6.57 -5.22
CA LEU A 140 12.66 5.73 -5.97
C LEU A 140 13.24 4.35 -6.33
N CYS A 141 14.49 4.08 -5.95
CA CYS A 141 15.16 2.80 -6.18
C CYS A 141 15.30 2.37 -7.66
N PHE A 142 15.33 3.31 -8.61
CA PHE A 142 15.60 3.01 -10.02
C PHE A 142 16.34 4.14 -10.76
N ARG A 143 16.95 3.82 -11.91
CA ARG A 143 17.59 4.79 -12.82
C ARG A 143 16.56 5.53 -13.64
N CYS A 144 16.65 6.86 -13.68
CA CYS A 144 15.68 7.72 -14.35
C CYS A 144 16.04 7.96 -15.81
N ASP A 145 16.39 6.87 -16.48
CA ASP A 145 16.69 6.91 -17.90
C ASP A 145 15.39 6.82 -18.70
N ALA A 146 14.80 7.98 -18.99
CA ALA A 146 13.60 8.07 -19.82
C ALA A 146 13.90 7.80 -21.31
N SER A 147 15.17 7.67 -21.73
CA SER A 147 15.53 7.43 -23.13
C SER A 147 15.09 6.05 -23.63
N SER A 148 14.78 5.12 -22.71
CA SER A 148 14.21 3.80 -23.02
C SER A 148 12.68 3.80 -23.17
N CYS A 149 11.99 4.91 -22.88
CA CYS A 149 10.55 5.03 -23.08
C CYS A 149 10.21 5.16 -24.57
N GLN A 150 10.19 4.03 -25.27
CA GLN A 150 9.55 3.96 -26.58
C GLN A 150 8.03 4.05 -26.38
N GLU A 151 7.38 4.95 -27.13
CA GLU A 151 5.91 5.02 -27.15
C GLU A 151 5.37 3.70 -27.71
N PRO A 152 4.63 2.90 -26.93
CA PRO A 152 4.05 1.69 -27.47
C PRO A 152 2.90 2.02 -28.42
N SER A 153 2.68 1.16 -29.41
CA SER A 153 1.46 1.19 -30.25
C SER A 153 0.17 1.15 -29.42
N THR A 154 0.24 0.70 -28.16
CA THR A 154 -0.83 0.68 -27.16
C THR A 154 -1.27 2.07 -26.66
N LYS A 155 -0.52 3.15 -26.92
CA LYS A 155 -0.83 4.51 -26.43
C LYS A 155 -2.22 4.99 -26.83
N LYS A 156 -2.62 4.81 -28.10
CA LYS A 156 -3.96 5.22 -28.55
C LYS A 156 -5.06 4.47 -27.79
N ARG A 157 -4.84 3.19 -27.46
CA ARG A 157 -5.82 2.33 -26.79
C ARG A 157 -5.93 2.65 -25.29
N MET A 158 -4.82 2.78 -24.56
CA MET A 158 -4.85 3.22 -23.15
C MET A 158 -5.41 4.64 -23.01
N GLN A 159 -5.03 5.56 -23.91
CA GLN A 159 -5.60 6.91 -23.93
C GLN A 159 -7.09 6.92 -24.29
N GLN A 160 -7.56 6.00 -25.14
CA GLN A 160 -8.98 5.85 -25.44
C GLN A 160 -9.76 5.28 -24.25
N LEU A 161 -9.22 4.27 -23.56
CA LEU A 161 -9.77 3.74 -22.30
C LEU A 161 -9.82 4.79 -21.18
N ARG A 162 -8.98 5.82 -21.24
CA ARG A 162 -8.87 6.86 -20.21
C ARG A 162 -9.47 8.20 -20.57
N LYS A 163 -9.88 8.39 -21.83
CA LYS A 163 -10.49 9.64 -22.31
C LYS A 163 -11.84 9.96 -21.66
N GLN A 164 -12.36 9.09 -20.80
CA GLN A 164 -13.57 9.31 -20.01
C GLN A 164 -13.29 9.52 -18.50
N LYS A 165 -12.02 9.71 -18.08
CA LYS A 165 -11.66 9.93 -16.66
C LYS A 165 -11.95 11.33 -16.12
N GLN A 166 -12.62 12.19 -16.90
CA GLN A 166 -13.14 13.47 -16.42
C GLN A 166 -14.66 13.43 -16.53
N ALA A 167 -15.31 12.91 -15.49
CA ALA A 167 -16.71 13.24 -15.27
C ALA A 167 -16.78 14.73 -14.89
N PRO A 168 -17.72 15.50 -15.46
CA PRO A 168 -18.02 16.84 -14.96
C PRO A 168 -18.39 16.78 -13.48
N GLU A 169 -18.19 17.88 -12.76
CA GLU A 169 -18.86 18.14 -11.47
C GLU A 169 -20.38 18.20 -11.70
N GLU A 170 -21.03 17.06 -11.87
CA GLU A 170 -22.46 16.93 -11.71
C GLU A 170 -22.76 16.67 -10.23
N SER A 171 -23.84 17.25 -9.73
CA SER A 171 -24.31 17.02 -8.36
C SER A 171 -24.31 15.52 -8.06
N SER A 172 -23.62 15.10 -6.99
CA SER A 172 -23.53 13.67 -6.64
C SER A 172 -24.93 13.06 -6.63
N PRO A 173 -25.18 12.00 -7.42
CA PRO A 173 -26.52 11.44 -7.55
C PRO A 173 -27.01 10.94 -6.20
N ALA A 174 -28.32 11.06 -5.95
CA ALA A 174 -28.91 10.45 -4.76
C ALA A 174 -28.66 8.93 -4.79
N LEU A 175 -28.21 8.38 -3.67
CA LEU A 175 -27.81 6.98 -3.54
C LEU A 175 -28.79 6.22 -2.64
N HIS A 176 -28.93 4.92 -2.88
CA HIS A 176 -29.46 3.98 -1.90
C HIS A 176 -28.59 3.96 -0.63
N PRO A 177 -29.17 3.66 0.54
CA PRO A 177 -28.42 3.68 1.81
C PRO A 177 -27.31 2.60 1.84
N PRO A 178 -26.25 2.79 2.65
CA PRO A 178 -25.22 1.79 2.87
C PRO A 178 -25.73 0.67 3.80
N ASP A 179 -26.53 -0.24 3.25
CA ASP A 179 -27.21 -1.31 4.01
C ASP A 179 -26.63 -2.72 3.78
N GLY A 180 -25.95 -2.92 2.65
CA GLY A 180 -25.33 -4.18 2.24
C GLY A 180 -26.25 -5.02 1.35
N SER A 181 -27.38 -4.47 0.92
CA SER A 181 -28.28 -5.08 -0.05
C SER A 181 -27.67 -5.08 -1.46
N ALA A 182 -28.36 -5.71 -2.42
CA ALA A 182 -28.00 -5.62 -3.84
C ALA A 182 -28.07 -4.18 -4.40
N GLN A 183 -28.72 -3.25 -3.67
CA GLN A 183 -28.79 -1.83 -4.00
C GLN A 183 -27.80 -0.97 -3.21
N HIS A 184 -26.99 -1.56 -2.33
CA HIS A 184 -26.06 -0.85 -1.45
C HIS A 184 -25.28 0.23 -2.20
N CYS A 185 -25.51 1.50 -1.81
CA CYS A 185 -24.82 2.66 -2.35
C CYS A 185 -24.87 2.85 -3.88
N ARG A 186 -25.82 2.21 -4.56
CA ARG A 186 -26.06 2.43 -5.98
C ARG A 186 -26.87 3.71 -6.19
N PRO A 187 -26.68 4.41 -7.32
CA PRO A 187 -27.55 5.53 -7.68
C PRO A 187 -29.03 5.11 -7.70
N LEU A 188 -29.91 6.00 -7.20
CA LEU A 188 -31.36 5.81 -7.29
C LEU A 188 -31.86 5.89 -8.74
N ALA A 189 -31.11 6.56 -9.60
CA ALA A 189 -31.38 6.62 -11.03
C ALA A 189 -31.06 5.29 -11.71
N LEU A 190 -31.87 4.94 -12.71
CA LEU A 190 -31.62 3.82 -13.60
C LEU A 190 -30.80 4.29 -14.81
N GLY A 191 -30.07 3.36 -15.44
CA GLY A 191 -29.45 3.58 -16.74
C GLY A 191 -30.50 3.67 -17.85
N ASP A 192 -30.04 4.07 -19.04
CA ASP A 192 -30.90 4.18 -20.24
C ASP A 192 -31.55 2.84 -20.64
N ASP A 193 -30.95 1.73 -20.21
CA ASP A 193 -31.43 0.36 -20.40
C ASP A 193 -32.45 -0.07 -19.32
N GLY A 194 -32.77 0.81 -18.36
CA GLY A 194 -33.66 0.52 -17.24
C GLY A 194 -33.02 -0.29 -16.11
N ASN A 195 -31.73 -0.64 -16.21
CA ASN A 195 -31.03 -1.39 -15.16
C ASN A 195 -30.45 -0.43 -14.09
N PRO A 196 -30.30 -0.88 -12.83
CA PRO A 196 -29.75 -0.01 -11.81
C PRO A 196 -28.25 0.28 -12.07
N LEU A 197 -27.84 1.53 -11.85
CA LEU A 197 -26.46 1.95 -12.07
C LEU A 197 -25.49 1.32 -11.06
N LEU A 198 -24.22 1.21 -11.42
CA LEU A 198 -23.17 0.63 -10.56
C LEU A 198 -22.75 1.61 -9.45
N GLN A 199 -22.53 1.10 -8.23
CA GLN A 199 -21.84 1.86 -7.18
C GLN A 199 -20.42 2.20 -7.66
N GLN A 200 -20.03 3.48 -7.56
CA GLN A 200 -18.66 3.89 -7.83
C GLN A 200 -17.81 3.75 -6.57
N ARG A 201 -16.69 3.02 -6.66
CA ARG A 201 -15.70 2.91 -5.57
C ARG A 201 -14.34 3.37 -6.10
N VAL A 202 -13.97 4.59 -5.76
CA VAL A 202 -12.73 5.22 -6.22
C VAL A 202 -11.69 5.13 -5.10
N ARG A 203 -10.79 4.15 -5.19
CA ARG A 203 -9.71 3.98 -4.21
C ARG A 203 -8.57 4.95 -4.54
N ARG A 204 -8.19 5.78 -3.57
CA ARG A 204 -7.16 6.81 -3.70
C ARG A 204 -5.90 6.41 -2.94
N GLU A 205 -4.76 6.90 -3.41
CA GLU A 205 -3.48 6.76 -2.71
C GLU A 205 -3.58 7.43 -1.32
N VAL A 206 -3.09 6.74 -0.29
CA VAL A 206 -3.25 7.10 1.13
C VAL A 206 -2.65 8.46 1.52
N HIS A 207 -1.65 8.95 0.79
CA HIS A 207 -1.01 10.25 0.99
C HIS A 207 -1.87 11.40 0.46
N ALA A 208 -2.84 11.13 -0.43
CA ALA A 208 -3.79 12.13 -0.91
C ALA A 208 -5.00 12.31 0.03
N TRP A 209 -5.07 11.52 1.10
CA TRP A 209 -6.14 11.58 2.08
C TRP A 209 -5.88 12.67 3.14
N GLY A 210 -6.89 13.48 3.41
CA GLY A 210 -6.88 14.46 4.49
C GLY A 210 -7.29 13.86 5.85
N ASP A 211 -7.07 14.63 6.93
CA ASP A 211 -7.38 14.18 8.30
C ASP A 211 -8.85 13.76 8.46
N ARG A 212 -9.79 14.46 7.82
CA ARG A 212 -11.22 14.13 7.88
C ARG A 212 -11.54 12.76 7.28
N GLU A 213 -10.83 12.35 6.22
CA GLU A 213 -11.02 11.04 5.60
C GLU A 213 -10.49 9.94 6.53
N PHE A 214 -9.31 10.16 7.14
CA PHE A 214 -8.76 9.25 8.14
C PHE A 214 -9.62 9.15 9.40
N GLU A 215 -10.19 10.25 9.89
CA GLU A 215 -11.12 10.21 11.03
C GLU A 215 -12.36 9.36 10.73
N GLN A 216 -12.91 9.45 9.51
CA GLN A 216 -14.04 8.63 9.10
C GLN A 216 -13.67 7.14 9.04
N LEU A 217 -12.51 6.83 8.44
CA LEU A 217 -11.99 5.46 8.41
C LEU A 217 -11.73 4.93 9.83
N TRP A 218 -11.08 5.73 10.69
CA TRP A 218 -10.80 5.39 12.07
C TRP A 218 -12.07 5.00 12.81
N ARG A 219 -13.12 5.82 12.73
CA ARG A 219 -14.42 5.55 13.38
C ARG A 219 -15.03 4.27 12.85
N ALA A 220 -15.09 4.09 11.53
CA ALA A 220 -15.65 2.90 10.90
C ALA A 220 -14.91 1.62 11.29
N VAL A 221 -13.57 1.66 11.31
CA VAL A 221 -12.72 0.54 11.70
C VAL A 221 -12.88 0.21 13.18
N ASN A 222 -12.94 1.21 14.07
CA ASN A 222 -13.15 0.97 15.50
C ASN A 222 -14.56 0.45 15.82
N GLU A 223 -15.59 0.92 15.12
CA GLU A 223 -16.93 0.35 15.19
C GLU A 223 -16.96 -1.10 14.69
N LEU A 224 -16.22 -1.41 13.62
CA LEU A 224 -16.11 -2.78 13.10
C LEU A 224 -15.30 -3.70 14.04
N HIS A 225 -14.28 -3.17 14.69
CA HIS A 225 -13.44 -3.87 15.67
C HIS A 225 -14.23 -4.25 16.93
N THR A 226 -15.06 -3.34 17.44
CA THR A 226 -15.87 -3.56 18.65
C THR A 226 -17.18 -4.29 18.37
N ALA A 227 -17.54 -4.50 17.10
CA ALA A 227 -18.74 -5.24 16.73
C ALA A 227 -18.64 -6.71 17.16
N GLN A 228 -19.75 -7.26 17.65
CA GLN A 228 -19.81 -8.68 18.01
C GLN A 228 -19.57 -9.56 16.77
N ALA A 229 -18.64 -10.49 16.89
CA ALA A 229 -18.36 -11.46 15.84
C ALA A 229 -19.58 -12.34 15.57
N SER A 230 -20.02 -12.39 14.31
CA SER A 230 -21.01 -13.35 13.84
C SER A 230 -20.57 -13.93 12.51
N SER A 231 -20.42 -15.25 12.43
CA SER A 231 -20.13 -15.97 11.17
C SER A 231 -21.27 -16.95 10.84
N PRO A 232 -21.89 -16.88 9.65
CA PRO A 232 -22.03 -15.70 8.80
C PRO A 232 -23.08 -14.74 9.39
N GLY A 233 -22.96 -13.43 9.16
CA GLY A 233 -24.07 -12.52 9.39
C GLY A 233 -25.29 -12.89 8.54
N ARG A 234 -26.48 -12.37 8.88
CA ARG A 234 -27.75 -12.57 8.14
C ARG A 234 -27.69 -12.27 6.63
N ASP A 235 -26.65 -11.59 6.16
CA ASP A 235 -26.48 -11.08 4.79
C ASP A 235 -25.37 -11.81 3.98
N GLY A 236 -24.72 -12.85 4.54
CA GLY A 236 -23.74 -13.68 3.81
C GLY A 236 -22.27 -13.23 3.83
N TYR A 237 -21.90 -12.22 4.63
CA TYR A 237 -20.53 -11.68 4.75
C TYR A 237 -20.03 -11.58 6.21
N PRO A 238 -18.71 -11.49 6.48
CA PRO A 238 -18.17 -11.20 7.81
C PRO A 238 -18.70 -9.86 8.35
N SER A 239 -19.04 -9.79 9.64
CA SER A 239 -19.74 -8.62 10.23
C SER A 239 -18.91 -7.82 11.24
N SER A 240 -17.73 -8.32 11.62
CA SER A 240 -16.81 -7.73 12.59
C SER A 240 -15.37 -7.91 12.13
N TRP A 241 -14.45 -7.13 12.71
CA TRP A 241 -13.02 -7.26 12.43
C TRP A 241 -12.50 -8.67 12.75
N ALA A 242 -12.91 -9.22 13.90
CA ALA A 242 -12.59 -10.59 14.30
C ALA A 242 -13.14 -11.63 13.30
N SER A 243 -14.33 -11.40 12.72
CA SER A 243 -14.87 -12.26 11.67
C SER A 243 -14.00 -12.21 10.41
N PHE A 244 -13.58 -11.03 9.95
CA PHE A 244 -12.63 -10.91 8.82
C PHE A 244 -11.30 -11.62 9.11
N ALA A 245 -10.75 -11.43 10.32
CA ALA A 245 -9.54 -12.11 10.75
C ALA A 245 -9.70 -13.64 10.82
N SER A 246 -10.89 -14.15 11.15
CA SER A 246 -11.14 -15.60 11.18
C SER A 246 -11.23 -16.23 9.78
N VAL A 247 -11.72 -15.47 8.79
CA VAL A 247 -11.89 -15.93 7.41
C VAL A 247 -10.57 -15.99 6.66
N TYR A 248 -9.66 -15.07 6.96
CA TYR A 248 -8.45 -14.90 6.18
C TYR A 248 -7.55 -16.15 6.15
N PRO A 249 -7.28 -16.85 7.26
CA PRO A 249 -6.49 -18.08 7.24
C PRO A 249 -7.18 -19.22 6.48
N GLU A 250 -8.51 -19.30 6.58
CA GLU A 250 -9.32 -20.32 5.91
C GLU A 250 -9.37 -20.15 4.39
N GLY A 251 -9.44 -18.89 3.95
CA GLY A 251 -9.47 -18.51 2.55
C GLY A 251 -8.07 -18.38 1.95
N TYR A 252 -7.29 -17.37 2.38
CA TYR A 252 -6.02 -17.00 1.76
C TYR A 252 -4.94 -18.08 1.86
N GLY A 253 -4.72 -18.68 3.04
CA GLY A 253 -3.58 -19.60 3.23
C GLY A 253 -3.50 -20.65 2.10
N PRO A 254 -4.60 -21.34 1.80
CA PRO A 254 -4.63 -22.27 0.68
C PRO A 254 -5.00 -21.66 -0.68
N ALA A 255 -5.45 -20.40 -0.74
CA ALA A 255 -5.70 -19.63 -1.96
C ALA A 255 -4.47 -18.85 -2.49
N SER A 256 -3.26 -19.14 -2.01
CA SER A 256 -2.01 -18.62 -2.58
C SER A 256 -1.78 -19.13 -4.02
N GLY A 257 -1.11 -18.33 -4.86
CA GLY A 257 -0.95 -18.58 -6.30
C GLY A 257 -1.99 -17.82 -7.15
N PRO A 258 -2.70 -18.46 -8.09
CA PRO A 258 -3.61 -17.74 -8.99
C PRO A 258 -4.89 -17.21 -8.34
N GLN A 259 -5.24 -17.70 -7.15
CA GLN A 259 -6.34 -17.14 -6.37
C GLN A 259 -5.92 -15.89 -5.57
N PHE A 260 -4.62 -15.60 -5.42
CA PHE A 260 -4.10 -14.50 -4.60
C PHE A 260 -4.84 -13.19 -4.86
N TRP A 261 -4.81 -12.69 -6.09
CA TRP A 261 -5.46 -11.41 -6.39
C TRP A 261 -6.99 -11.46 -6.32
N PRO A 262 -7.69 -12.40 -6.98
CA PRO A 262 -9.17 -12.38 -7.00
C PRO A 262 -9.77 -12.65 -5.61
N TRP A 263 -9.11 -13.49 -4.79
CA TRP A 263 -9.52 -13.73 -3.41
C TRP A 263 -9.42 -12.47 -2.55
N HIS A 264 -8.28 -11.77 -2.59
CA HIS A 264 -8.10 -10.52 -1.84
C HIS A 264 -9.04 -9.42 -2.33
N ARG A 265 -9.31 -9.33 -3.65
CA ARG A 265 -10.28 -8.37 -4.19
C ARG A 265 -11.67 -8.61 -3.61
N ARG A 266 -12.14 -9.86 -3.57
CA ARG A 266 -13.41 -10.23 -2.93
C ARG A 266 -13.42 -9.87 -1.45
N PHE A 267 -12.36 -10.23 -0.73
CA PHE A 267 -12.21 -9.90 0.69
C PHE A 267 -12.30 -8.38 0.95
N LEU A 268 -11.57 -7.57 0.17
CA LEU A 268 -11.58 -6.11 0.25
C LEU A 268 -12.94 -5.52 -0.13
N PHE A 269 -13.62 -6.11 -1.11
CA PHE A 269 -14.96 -5.68 -1.52
C PHE A 269 -15.97 -5.80 -0.37
N ASP A 270 -15.94 -6.94 0.33
CA ASP A 270 -16.82 -7.19 1.47
C ASP A 270 -16.45 -6.31 2.67
N LEU A 271 -15.15 -6.13 2.94
CA LEU A 271 -14.64 -5.26 4.00
C LEU A 271 -15.02 -3.80 3.79
N GLU A 272 -14.84 -3.27 2.58
CA GLU A 272 -15.25 -1.92 2.20
C GLU A 272 -16.76 -1.73 2.35
N THR A 273 -17.57 -2.72 1.97
CA THR A 273 -19.03 -2.70 2.16
C THR A 273 -19.40 -2.60 3.65
N GLN A 274 -18.72 -3.36 4.52
CA GLN A 274 -18.96 -3.28 5.96
C GLN A 274 -18.53 -1.95 6.55
N LEU A 275 -17.39 -1.40 6.12
CA LEU A 275 -16.95 -0.07 6.58
C LEU A 275 -17.93 1.03 6.13
N GLN A 276 -18.47 0.95 4.92
CA GLN A 276 -19.54 1.85 4.44
C GLN A 276 -20.80 1.75 5.31
N LYS A 277 -21.22 0.53 5.68
CA LYS A 277 -22.34 0.28 6.61
C LYS A 277 -22.11 0.92 7.99
N ARG A 278 -20.93 0.70 8.59
CA ARG A 278 -20.58 1.25 9.90
C ARG A 278 -20.53 2.78 9.87
N ALA A 279 -19.84 3.33 8.88
CA ALA A 279 -19.74 4.78 8.69
C ALA A 279 -21.07 5.46 8.30
N LYS A 280 -22.06 4.68 7.85
CA LYS A 280 -23.27 5.18 7.19
C LYS A 280 -22.93 6.17 6.06
N ASN A 281 -21.86 5.86 5.31
CA ASN A 281 -21.32 6.74 4.30
C ASN A 281 -20.90 5.96 3.06
N CYS A 282 -21.61 6.16 1.95
CA CYS A 282 -21.30 5.53 0.66
C CYS A 282 -20.03 6.07 -0.01
N SER A 283 -19.56 7.26 0.39
CA SER A 283 -18.33 7.86 -0.13
C SER A 283 -17.07 7.32 0.55
N LEU A 284 -17.18 6.56 1.64
CA LEU A 284 -16.03 5.89 2.25
C LEU A 284 -15.56 4.77 1.33
N THR A 285 -14.31 4.83 0.90
CA THR A 285 -13.64 3.77 0.13
C THR A 285 -12.35 3.35 0.83
N LEU A 286 -11.73 2.27 0.39
CA LEU A 286 -10.41 1.89 0.92
C LEU A 286 -9.30 2.78 0.35
N PRO A 287 -8.38 3.32 1.16
CA PRO A 287 -7.12 3.86 0.67
C PRO A 287 -6.19 2.71 0.25
N TYR A 288 -5.20 3.01 -0.58
CA TYR A 288 -4.08 2.11 -0.82
C TYR A 288 -2.74 2.81 -0.55
N TRP A 289 -1.77 2.08 0.01
CA TRP A 289 -0.43 2.59 0.26
C TRP A 289 0.53 2.10 -0.81
N ASN A 290 1.00 2.99 -1.67
CA ASN A 290 2.04 2.64 -2.62
C ASN A 290 3.43 2.69 -1.95
N SER A 291 3.70 1.68 -1.12
CA SER A 291 4.96 1.56 -0.37
C SER A 291 6.20 1.53 -1.28
N ASN A 292 6.08 1.08 -2.53
CA ASN A 292 7.18 1.06 -3.50
C ASN A 292 7.52 2.44 -4.10
N LEU A 293 6.71 3.48 -3.87
CA LEU A 293 7.11 4.88 -4.14
C LEU A 293 8.02 5.45 -3.05
N GLU A 294 8.01 4.84 -1.87
CA GLU A 294 8.82 5.20 -0.71
C GLU A 294 9.91 4.17 -0.46
N ALA A 295 10.33 3.46 -1.52
CA ALA A 295 11.09 2.21 -1.42
C ALA A 295 12.41 2.31 -0.66
N SER A 296 13.09 3.47 -0.67
CA SER A 296 14.33 3.65 0.10
C SER A 296 14.13 3.86 1.60
N SER A 297 12.90 4.15 2.04
CA SER A 297 12.59 4.56 3.41
C SER A 297 11.09 4.40 3.75
N PRO A 298 10.49 3.20 3.61
CA PRO A 298 9.06 3.00 3.84
C PRO A 298 8.64 3.23 5.29
N LEU A 299 9.55 3.10 6.27
CA LEU A 299 9.30 3.39 7.69
C LEU A 299 9.21 4.89 8.00
N SER A 300 9.60 5.74 7.06
CA SER A 300 9.44 7.21 7.16
C SER A 300 8.12 7.70 6.57
N SER A 301 7.28 6.80 6.05
CA SER A 301 6.00 7.15 5.45
C SER A 301 5.06 7.82 6.45
N SER A 302 4.23 8.74 5.96
CA SER A 302 3.19 9.35 6.78
C SER A 302 2.13 8.34 7.26
N VAL A 303 2.04 7.18 6.61
CA VAL A 303 1.18 6.04 7.02
C VAL A 303 1.41 5.65 8.48
N TRP A 304 2.63 5.78 8.98
CA TRP A 304 3.00 5.43 10.36
C TRP A 304 2.68 6.51 11.39
N ALA A 305 2.13 7.66 10.98
CA ALA A 305 1.81 8.74 11.91
C ALA A 305 0.70 8.33 12.89
N ALA A 306 0.70 8.94 14.08
CA ALA A 306 -0.29 8.73 15.13
C ALA A 306 -1.73 9.03 14.70
N THR A 307 -1.93 9.93 13.73
CA THR A 307 -3.22 10.28 13.13
C THR A 307 -3.59 9.39 11.94
N ARG A 308 -2.82 8.32 11.71
CA ARG A 308 -2.92 7.35 10.61
C ARG A 308 -2.88 5.93 11.20
N PHE A 309 -1.98 5.06 10.76
CA PHE A 309 -1.88 3.67 11.21
C PHE A 309 -0.90 3.46 12.39
N GLY A 310 -0.29 4.53 12.91
CA GLY A 310 0.57 4.50 14.10
C GLY A 310 1.91 3.80 13.91
N GLY A 311 2.74 3.77 14.96
CA GLY A 311 4.03 3.09 14.96
C GLY A 311 5.17 3.85 14.26
N ALA A 312 5.14 5.18 14.32
CA ALA A 312 6.12 6.05 13.66
C ALA A 312 7.57 5.60 13.91
N GLY A 313 8.36 5.52 12.83
CA GLY A 313 9.77 5.11 12.87
C GLY A 313 10.00 3.60 12.98
N GLY A 314 8.94 2.80 13.12
CA GLY A 314 9.05 1.35 13.12
C GLY A 314 9.67 0.77 14.40
N THR A 315 9.60 1.50 15.51
CA THR A 315 10.39 1.22 16.71
C THR A 315 9.59 1.45 18.01
N PRO A 316 10.00 0.84 19.15
CA PRO A 316 9.27 0.90 20.42
C PRO A 316 9.40 2.24 21.18
N GLN A 317 9.31 3.39 20.51
CA GLN A 317 9.32 4.67 21.22
C GLN A 317 7.91 5.09 21.61
N THR A 318 7.77 5.53 22.85
CA THR A 318 6.58 6.27 23.29
C THR A 318 6.51 7.63 22.57
N PRO A 319 5.32 8.07 22.10
CA PRO A 319 4.01 7.47 22.32
C PRO A 319 3.59 6.45 21.26
N ALA A 320 4.43 6.12 20.28
CA ALA A 320 4.06 5.25 19.16
C ALA A 320 3.93 3.77 19.54
N GLY A 321 4.78 3.30 20.45
CA GLY A 321 4.74 1.91 20.88
C GLY A 321 5.47 1.62 22.18
N VAL A 322 5.17 0.46 22.76
CA VAL A 322 5.82 -0.08 23.95
C VAL A 322 6.41 -1.44 23.60
N ALA A 323 7.69 -1.64 23.94
CA ALA A 323 8.38 -2.90 23.69
C ALA A 323 7.65 -4.09 24.33
N CYS A 324 7.58 -5.20 23.60
CA CYS A 324 6.99 -6.44 24.05
C CYS A 324 7.82 -7.65 23.58
N ASN A 325 7.65 -8.79 24.24
CA ASN A 325 8.27 -10.06 23.86
C ASN A 325 7.23 -11.03 23.24
N ASN A 326 7.68 -12.21 22.80
CA ASN A 326 6.82 -13.23 22.20
C ASN A 326 6.08 -12.74 20.93
N ALA A 327 6.71 -11.86 20.15
CA ALA A 327 6.14 -11.35 18.90
C ALA A 327 5.84 -12.49 17.90
N ARG A 328 4.65 -12.47 17.29
CA ARG A 328 4.29 -13.40 16.20
C ARG A 328 5.17 -13.18 14.94
N PRO A 329 5.36 -14.20 14.07
CA PRO A 329 4.97 -15.61 14.26
C PRO A 329 5.95 -16.42 15.13
N ASN A 330 7.21 -16.00 15.26
CA ASN A 330 8.30 -16.86 15.74
C ASN A 330 8.85 -16.51 17.14
N GLY A 331 8.18 -15.63 17.87
CA GLY A 331 8.69 -15.07 19.12
C GLY A 331 9.72 -13.95 18.90
N GLY A 332 10.36 -13.53 19.98
CA GLY A 332 11.31 -12.42 19.98
C GLY A 332 10.67 -11.09 20.35
N MET A 333 11.39 -10.01 20.05
CA MET A 333 10.98 -8.65 20.41
C MET A 333 10.08 -8.03 19.34
N GLY A 334 9.11 -7.25 19.79
CA GLY A 334 8.28 -6.38 18.98
C GLY A 334 7.86 -5.16 19.79
N TYR A 335 6.85 -4.45 19.29
CA TYR A 335 6.23 -3.38 20.06
C TYR A 335 4.73 -3.34 19.85
N CYS A 336 4.00 -3.22 20.95
CA CYS A 336 2.58 -2.95 20.95
C CYS A 336 2.32 -1.53 20.46
N LEU A 337 1.40 -1.36 19.53
CA LEU A 337 0.96 -0.04 19.09
C LEU A 337 0.27 0.70 20.24
N GLN A 338 0.65 1.96 20.44
CA GLN A 338 0.06 2.86 21.42
C GLN A 338 -0.63 4.08 20.77
N ASP A 339 -0.47 4.25 19.45
CA ASP A 339 -1.08 5.29 18.65
C ASP A 339 -1.67 4.73 17.34
N GLY A 340 -2.24 5.61 16.51
CA GLY A 340 -2.90 5.22 15.26
C GLY A 340 -4.22 4.47 15.50
N ILE A 341 -4.82 4.00 14.40
CA ILE A 341 -6.13 3.34 14.40
C ILE A 341 -6.23 2.19 15.43
N ALA A 342 -5.14 1.42 15.61
CA ALA A 342 -5.06 0.28 16.53
C ALA A 342 -4.34 0.60 17.86
N GLY A 343 -4.07 1.87 18.15
CA GLY A 343 -3.40 2.29 19.37
C GLY A 343 -4.18 1.84 20.61
N GLY A 344 -3.53 1.02 21.45
CA GLY A 344 -4.15 0.51 22.68
C GLY A 344 -5.19 -0.60 22.48
N TRP A 345 -5.37 -1.12 21.26
CA TRP A 345 -6.20 -2.31 21.05
C TRP A 345 -5.64 -3.51 21.79
N THR A 346 -6.54 -4.30 22.37
CA THR A 346 -6.20 -5.52 23.12
C THR A 346 -6.71 -6.73 22.36
N ASP A 347 -5.80 -7.55 21.83
CA ASP A 347 -6.12 -8.76 21.06
C ASP A 347 -6.43 -9.95 22.00
N ASN A 348 -5.60 -10.13 23.03
CA ASN A 348 -5.83 -11.12 24.09
C ASN A 348 -5.73 -10.47 25.47
N PRO A 349 -6.85 -10.07 26.09
CA PRO A 349 -6.87 -9.47 27.43
C PRO A 349 -6.32 -10.39 28.53
N SER A 350 -6.17 -11.69 28.26
CA SER A 350 -5.62 -12.66 29.20
C SER A 350 -4.09 -12.82 29.07
N ALA A 351 -3.45 -12.18 28.09
CA ALA A 351 -2.00 -12.20 27.96
C ALA A 351 -1.34 -11.33 29.04
N LEU A 352 -0.10 -11.69 29.42
CA LEU A 352 0.66 -10.98 30.45
C LEU A 352 1.10 -9.60 29.95
N ALA A 353 1.22 -8.65 30.88
CA ALA A 353 1.80 -7.35 30.58
C ALA A 353 3.22 -7.51 30.01
N GLY A 354 3.47 -6.87 28.86
CA GLY A 354 4.74 -6.95 28.13
C GLY A 354 4.81 -8.10 27.11
N ASP A 355 3.77 -8.92 26.98
CA ASP A 355 3.64 -9.92 25.92
C ASP A 355 2.99 -9.30 24.68
N CYS A 356 3.59 -9.51 23.50
CA CYS A 356 3.05 -8.97 22.26
C CYS A 356 1.68 -9.57 21.91
N ARG A 357 1.34 -10.77 22.39
CA ARG A 357 0.03 -11.39 22.14
C ARG A 357 -1.14 -10.61 22.77
N GLN A 358 -0.86 -9.66 23.67
CA GLN A 358 -1.89 -8.86 24.32
C GLN A 358 -2.47 -7.78 23.40
N CYS A 359 -1.77 -7.39 22.35
CA CYS A 359 -2.01 -6.15 21.59
C CYS A 359 -1.84 -6.40 20.09
N ILE A 360 -2.12 -5.38 19.28
CA ILE A 360 -1.59 -5.32 17.93
C ILE A 360 -0.12 -4.88 18.01
N HIS A 361 0.78 -5.68 17.44
CA HIS A 361 2.22 -5.41 17.47
C HIS A 361 2.90 -5.50 16.11
N ARG A 362 3.99 -4.74 15.99
CA ARG A 362 4.86 -4.73 14.80
C ARG A 362 6.31 -5.02 15.18
N SER A 363 7.08 -5.53 14.22
CA SER A 363 8.49 -5.88 14.41
C SER A 363 9.32 -5.70 13.13
N PRO A 364 9.42 -4.49 12.55
CA PRO A 364 10.17 -4.26 11.31
C PRO A 364 11.57 -4.88 11.32
N LYS A 365 11.95 -5.52 10.21
CA LYS A 365 13.22 -6.23 9.99
C LYS A 365 13.98 -5.71 8.78
N ALA A 366 13.33 -4.92 7.92
CA ALA A 366 13.91 -4.31 6.75
C ALA A 366 13.41 -2.87 6.58
N GLU A 367 14.22 -2.06 5.90
CA GLU A 367 13.97 -0.63 5.71
C GLU A 367 14.04 -0.22 4.23
N VAL A 368 14.11 -1.20 3.32
CA VAL A 368 14.19 -0.95 1.87
C VAL A 368 13.32 -1.95 1.12
N LEU A 369 12.57 -1.44 0.15
CA LEU A 369 11.75 -2.19 -0.80
C LEU A 369 12.34 -2.10 -2.22
N GLU A 370 11.79 -2.90 -3.13
CA GLU A 370 11.95 -2.67 -4.57
C GLU A 370 11.19 -1.41 -4.99
N GLY A 371 11.75 -0.65 -5.93
CA GLY A 371 11.11 0.54 -6.48
C GLY A 371 9.93 0.21 -7.39
N LEU A 372 8.93 1.09 -7.44
CA LEU A 372 7.72 0.88 -8.26
C LEU A 372 8.02 0.67 -9.75
N ALA A 373 8.96 1.42 -10.32
CA ALA A 373 9.23 1.35 -11.77
C ALA A 373 9.72 -0.04 -12.23
N PRO A 374 10.74 -0.66 -11.60
CA PRO A 374 11.12 -2.05 -11.86
C PRO A 374 9.93 -3.04 -11.79
N ILE A 375 9.10 -2.94 -10.75
CA ILE A 375 7.90 -3.79 -10.58
C ILE A 375 6.95 -3.64 -11.76
N LEU A 376 6.58 -2.40 -12.10
CA LEU A 376 5.71 -2.13 -13.25
C LEU A 376 6.33 -2.68 -14.53
N GLY A 377 7.64 -2.49 -14.73
CA GLY A 377 8.32 -2.95 -15.93
C GLY A 377 8.27 -4.47 -16.10
N ARG A 378 8.49 -5.22 -15.02
CA ARG A 378 8.34 -6.67 -15.03
C ARG A 378 6.88 -7.08 -15.33
N LEU A 379 5.91 -6.41 -14.74
CA LEU A 379 4.48 -6.68 -14.99
C LEU A 379 4.04 -6.33 -16.42
N GLN A 380 4.70 -5.39 -17.10
CA GLN A 380 4.45 -5.13 -18.53
C GLN A 380 4.90 -6.30 -19.41
N GLU A 381 5.98 -6.97 -19.04
CA GLU A 381 6.58 -8.08 -19.79
C GLU A 381 5.87 -9.41 -19.50
N GLU A 382 5.30 -9.56 -18.30
CA GLU A 382 4.63 -10.77 -17.86
C GLU A 382 3.13 -10.75 -18.16
N ALA A 383 2.74 -11.30 -19.32
CA ALA A 383 1.34 -11.44 -19.73
C ALA A 383 0.67 -12.69 -19.13
N ASN A 384 1.41 -13.63 -18.55
CA ASN A 384 0.82 -14.80 -17.91
C ASN A 384 0.28 -14.42 -16.53
N PHE A 385 -1.03 -14.55 -16.33
CA PHE A 385 -1.70 -14.20 -15.07
C PHE A 385 -1.06 -14.86 -13.85
N LYS A 386 -0.80 -16.17 -13.95
CA LYS A 386 -0.27 -16.95 -12.84
C LYS A 386 1.14 -16.49 -12.47
N ALA A 387 2.02 -16.32 -13.46
CA ALA A 387 3.38 -15.84 -13.24
C ALA A 387 3.42 -14.40 -12.69
N ALA A 388 2.54 -13.52 -13.17
CA ALA A 388 2.40 -12.16 -12.64
C ALA A 388 1.92 -12.16 -11.18
N SER A 389 0.91 -12.98 -10.85
CA SER A 389 0.40 -13.16 -9.49
C SER A 389 1.48 -13.70 -8.56
N ASP A 390 2.20 -14.75 -8.98
CA ASP A 390 3.28 -15.37 -8.20
C ASP A 390 4.45 -14.39 -7.97
N TYR A 391 4.77 -13.52 -8.94
CA TYR A 391 5.77 -12.47 -8.79
C TYR A 391 5.37 -11.44 -7.73
N VAL A 392 4.14 -10.91 -7.80
CA VAL A 392 3.66 -9.91 -6.83
C VAL A 392 3.52 -10.51 -5.44
N GLU A 393 2.98 -11.73 -5.33
CA GLU A 393 2.87 -12.44 -4.06
C GLU A 393 4.25 -12.63 -3.39
N SER A 394 5.25 -13.05 -4.16
CA SER A 394 6.58 -13.40 -3.62
C SER A 394 7.48 -12.19 -3.36
N ASN A 395 7.51 -11.20 -4.26
CA ASN A 395 8.47 -10.10 -4.17
C ASN A 395 7.91 -8.84 -3.51
N VAL A 396 6.63 -8.53 -3.74
CA VAL A 396 6.04 -7.27 -3.25
C VAL A 396 5.26 -7.51 -1.96
N HIS A 397 4.31 -8.45 -1.99
CA HIS A 397 3.41 -8.75 -0.88
C HIS A 397 4.14 -9.33 0.34
N VAL A 398 4.89 -10.42 0.16
CA VAL A 398 5.62 -11.09 1.26
C VAL A 398 6.61 -10.14 1.95
N MET A 399 7.25 -9.24 1.20
CA MET A 399 8.23 -8.31 1.76
C MET A 399 7.57 -7.34 2.76
N LEU A 400 6.41 -6.76 2.42
CA LEU A 400 5.74 -5.84 3.32
C LEU A 400 5.26 -6.57 4.59
N HIS A 401 4.59 -7.71 4.41
CA HIS A 401 4.10 -8.54 5.51
C HIS A 401 5.22 -8.96 6.46
N SER A 402 6.27 -9.58 5.93
CA SER A 402 7.23 -10.31 6.75
C SER A 402 8.40 -9.47 7.25
N ALA A 403 8.75 -8.38 6.55
CA ALA A 403 9.97 -7.63 6.81
C ALA A 403 9.77 -6.13 7.03
N ILE A 404 8.88 -5.44 6.30
CA ILE A 404 8.67 -4.00 6.53
C ILE A 404 7.79 -3.75 7.75
N VAL A 405 6.66 -4.45 7.86
CA VAL A 405 5.77 -4.31 9.03
C VAL A 405 6.08 -5.39 10.06
N SER A 406 6.04 -6.67 9.64
CA SER A 406 6.24 -7.84 10.50
C SER A 406 5.33 -7.80 11.74
N GLY A 407 5.63 -8.61 12.76
CA GLY A 407 4.74 -8.77 13.92
C GLY A 407 3.47 -9.49 13.49
N ASP A 408 2.31 -8.94 13.82
CA ASP A 408 1.02 -9.50 13.36
C ASP A 408 0.93 -9.55 11.83
N MET A 409 1.41 -8.53 11.14
CA MET A 409 1.47 -8.52 9.66
C MET A 409 2.36 -9.62 9.08
N GLY A 410 3.25 -10.24 9.86
CA GLY A 410 4.13 -11.30 9.41
C GLY A 410 3.55 -12.71 9.51
N ASP A 411 2.29 -12.84 9.95
CA ASP A 411 1.64 -14.12 10.23
C ASP A 411 0.24 -14.15 9.60
N VAL A 412 -0.05 -15.17 8.78
CA VAL A 412 -1.34 -15.27 8.06
C VAL A 412 -2.52 -15.26 9.02
N LYS A 413 -2.40 -15.75 10.26
CA LYS A 413 -3.51 -15.79 11.22
C LYS A 413 -3.82 -14.44 11.86
N SER A 414 -2.85 -13.55 11.91
CA SER A 414 -2.96 -12.28 12.62
C SER A 414 -2.81 -11.06 11.72
N ALA A 415 -2.42 -11.20 10.45
CA ALA A 415 -2.17 -10.08 9.55
C ALA A 415 -3.35 -9.10 9.45
N VAL A 416 -4.58 -9.63 9.33
CA VAL A 416 -5.81 -8.80 9.27
C VAL A 416 -6.06 -8.00 10.55
N LEU A 417 -5.52 -8.42 11.69
CA LEU A 417 -5.72 -7.73 12.97
C LEU A 417 -5.09 -6.33 12.94
N ASP A 418 -4.00 -6.13 12.20
CA ASP A 418 -3.39 -4.81 12.01
C ASP A 418 -4.09 -4.03 10.88
N PRO A 419 -4.70 -2.86 11.14
CA PRO A 419 -5.40 -2.07 10.13
C PRO A 419 -4.54 -1.66 8.92
N ILE A 420 -3.21 -1.67 9.02
CA ILE A 420 -2.34 -1.40 7.85
C ILE A 420 -2.49 -2.46 6.76
N PHE A 421 -3.02 -3.65 7.09
CA PHE A 421 -3.44 -4.69 6.15
C PHE A 421 -4.35 -4.13 5.04
N LEU A 422 -5.30 -3.26 5.42
CA LEU A 422 -6.27 -2.65 4.49
C LEU A 422 -5.58 -1.96 3.32
N VAL A 423 -4.60 -1.12 3.63
CA VAL A 423 -3.94 -0.25 2.64
C VAL A 423 -2.90 -1.01 1.82
N HIS A 424 -2.30 -2.04 2.41
CA HIS A 424 -1.38 -2.94 1.70
C HIS A 424 -2.12 -3.82 0.69
N GLU A 425 -3.17 -4.51 1.11
CA GLU A 425 -3.94 -5.38 0.20
C GLU A 425 -4.68 -4.57 -0.87
N SER A 426 -5.16 -3.37 -0.54
CA SER A 426 -5.72 -2.46 -1.56
C SER A 426 -4.67 -2.04 -2.59
N TYR A 427 -3.38 -1.98 -2.22
CA TYR A 427 -2.29 -1.74 -3.15
C TYR A 427 -1.93 -2.98 -3.98
N MET A 428 -2.06 -4.18 -3.42
CA MET A 428 -1.94 -5.43 -4.21
C MET A 428 -3.05 -5.50 -5.26
N ASP A 429 -4.28 -5.14 -4.90
CA ASP A 429 -5.41 -5.06 -5.83
C ASP A 429 -5.25 -3.93 -6.87
N ARG A 430 -4.60 -2.81 -6.50
CA ARG A 430 -4.20 -1.75 -7.44
C ARG A 430 -3.25 -2.26 -8.52
N LEU A 431 -2.23 -3.04 -8.14
CA LEU A 431 -1.28 -3.65 -9.08
C LEU A 431 -2.00 -4.64 -9.99
N PHE A 432 -2.91 -5.44 -9.45
CA PHE A 432 -3.74 -6.34 -10.25
C PHE A 432 -4.59 -5.57 -11.26
N ALA A 433 -5.31 -4.53 -10.82
CA ALA A 433 -6.14 -3.71 -11.69
C ALA A 433 -5.32 -3.02 -12.79
N TRP A 434 -4.12 -2.56 -12.48
CA TRP A 434 -3.19 -2.01 -13.46
C TRP A 434 -2.71 -3.06 -14.48
N TRP A 435 -2.34 -4.25 -14.01
CA TRP A 435 -1.94 -5.36 -14.87
C TRP A 435 -3.09 -5.77 -15.80
N GLN A 436 -4.31 -5.83 -15.27
CA GLN A 436 -5.52 -6.06 -16.06
C GLN A 436 -5.69 -4.95 -17.08
N GLU A 437 -5.68 -3.67 -16.73
CA GLU A 437 -5.81 -2.57 -17.70
C GLU A 437 -4.77 -2.66 -18.83
N PHE A 438 -3.51 -2.91 -18.46
CA PHE A 438 -2.40 -2.98 -19.42
C PHE A 438 -2.52 -4.17 -20.38
N HIS A 439 -2.96 -5.33 -19.89
CA HIS A 439 -3.09 -6.56 -20.68
C HIS A 439 -4.51 -6.84 -21.20
N ALA A 440 -5.54 -6.13 -20.74
CA ALA A 440 -6.97 -6.25 -21.10
C ALA A 440 -7.26 -5.90 -22.56
N ALA A 441 -6.28 -5.40 -23.30
CA ALA A 441 -6.32 -5.38 -24.76
C ALA A 441 -6.36 -6.79 -25.38
N ARG A 442 -6.15 -7.84 -24.57
CA ARG A 442 -6.15 -9.25 -24.92
C ARG A 442 -7.18 -9.92 -24.01
N ASP A 443 -8.11 -10.71 -24.55
CA ASP A 443 -8.96 -11.57 -23.73
C ASP A 443 -8.07 -12.33 -22.75
N LEU A 444 -8.23 -12.08 -21.45
CA LEU A 444 -7.31 -12.56 -20.42
C LEU A 444 -7.23 -14.09 -20.50
N ASP A 445 -6.08 -14.60 -20.93
CA ASP A 445 -5.87 -16.04 -21.12
C ASP A 445 -5.60 -16.71 -19.76
N THR A 446 -6.65 -17.29 -19.18
CA THR A 446 -6.57 -18.15 -17.98
C THR A 446 -6.30 -19.61 -18.32
N ALA A 447 -6.19 -20.00 -19.60
CA ALA A 447 -6.09 -21.40 -20.03
C ALA A 447 -4.79 -22.07 -19.58
N SER A 448 -3.73 -21.29 -19.36
CA SER A 448 -2.44 -21.78 -18.82
C SER A 448 -2.45 -22.01 -17.30
N CYS A 449 -3.59 -21.80 -16.63
CA CYS A 449 -3.73 -21.85 -15.18
C CYS A 449 -4.79 -22.89 -14.77
N PRO A 450 -4.39 -24.15 -14.53
CA PRO A 450 -5.32 -25.20 -14.11
C PRO A 450 -6.11 -24.84 -12.85
N ASP A 451 -5.46 -24.21 -11.88
CA ASP A 451 -6.06 -23.77 -10.62
C ASP A 451 -7.01 -22.57 -10.77
N CYS A 452 -7.02 -21.90 -11.93
CA CYS A 452 -7.94 -20.80 -12.22
C CYS A 452 -9.39 -21.27 -12.44
N THR A 453 -9.60 -22.58 -12.59
CA THR A 453 -10.93 -23.19 -12.68
C THR A 453 -11.54 -23.56 -11.32
N SER A 454 -10.74 -23.47 -10.24
CA SER A 454 -11.22 -23.77 -8.90
C SER A 454 -11.98 -22.57 -8.32
N PRO A 455 -13.09 -22.78 -7.59
CA PRO A 455 -13.75 -21.68 -6.92
C PRO A 455 -12.85 -21.08 -5.83
N LEU A 456 -13.00 -19.78 -5.60
CA LEU A 456 -12.36 -19.05 -4.52
C LEU A 456 -12.58 -19.79 -3.21
N ARG A 457 -11.49 -20.06 -2.50
CA ARG A 457 -11.60 -20.67 -1.18
C ARG A 457 -12.37 -19.75 -0.23
N PHE A 458 -13.07 -20.33 0.74
CA PHE A 458 -14.06 -19.68 1.60
C PHE A 458 -15.30 -19.15 0.85
N PHE A 459 -15.15 -18.23 -0.12
CA PHE A 459 -16.26 -17.56 -0.81
C PHE A 459 -17.05 -18.48 -1.76
N LYS A 460 -16.40 -19.50 -2.31
CA LYS A 460 -16.96 -20.48 -3.28
C LYS A 460 -17.37 -19.88 -4.63
N ASP A 461 -17.18 -18.59 -4.83
CA ASP A 461 -17.37 -17.90 -6.11
C ASP A 461 -16.34 -18.38 -7.14
N PRO A 462 -16.68 -18.49 -8.44
CA PRO A 462 -15.69 -18.68 -9.50
C PRO A 462 -14.64 -17.56 -9.47
N ILE A 463 -13.38 -17.87 -9.80
CA ILE A 463 -12.30 -16.88 -9.83
C ILE A 463 -12.62 -15.75 -10.83
N GLU A 464 -13.23 -16.09 -11.96
CA GLU A 464 -13.57 -15.15 -13.03
C GLU A 464 -14.53 -14.05 -12.58
N GLU A 465 -15.40 -14.32 -11.61
CA GLU A 465 -16.30 -13.30 -11.04
C GLU A 465 -15.51 -12.16 -10.40
N TRP A 466 -14.38 -12.48 -9.77
CA TRP A 466 -13.53 -11.54 -9.03
C TRP A 466 -12.27 -11.16 -9.79
N MET A 467 -11.98 -11.79 -10.92
CA MET A 467 -11.23 -11.10 -11.97
C MET A 467 -11.99 -9.86 -12.43
N GLY A 468 -13.33 -9.93 -12.47
CA GLY A 468 -14.18 -8.84 -12.91
C GLY A 468 -14.12 -8.59 -14.41
N GLN A 469 -14.75 -7.51 -14.84
CA GLN A 469 -14.73 -7.07 -16.23
C GLN A 469 -14.20 -5.65 -16.32
N TRP A 470 -13.19 -5.42 -17.17
CA TRP A 470 -12.74 -4.07 -17.45
C TRP A 470 -13.82 -3.31 -18.24
N ASP A 471 -14.37 -2.26 -17.64
CA ASP A 471 -15.29 -1.33 -18.28
C ASP A 471 -14.46 -0.15 -18.84
N ALA A 472 -14.27 -0.18 -20.15
CA ALA A 472 -13.50 0.79 -20.89
C ALA A 472 -14.10 2.21 -20.86
N ASP A 473 -15.42 2.31 -20.82
CA ASP A 473 -16.12 3.58 -20.82
C ASP A 473 -16.03 4.22 -19.43
N ARG A 474 -16.27 3.43 -18.38
CA ARG A 474 -16.19 3.94 -16.99
C ARG A 474 -14.77 4.00 -16.44
N GLY A 475 -13.79 3.39 -17.10
CA GLY A 475 -12.39 3.36 -16.65
C GLY A 475 -12.20 2.62 -15.32
N CYS A 476 -12.91 1.51 -15.14
CA CYS A 476 -12.96 0.76 -13.88
C CYS A 476 -13.08 -0.74 -14.11
N ILE A 477 -13.05 -1.51 -13.02
CA ILE A 477 -13.38 -2.94 -13.03
C ILE A 477 -14.78 -3.11 -12.46
N ALA A 478 -15.68 -3.59 -13.30
CA ALA A 478 -17.03 -3.99 -12.91
C ALA A 478 -16.98 -5.30 -12.14
N LEU A 479 -17.59 -5.32 -10.95
CA LEU A 479 -17.56 -6.45 -10.00
C LEU A 479 -18.95 -6.75 -9.43
N PRO A 480 -19.30 -8.05 -9.27
CA PRO A 480 -18.64 -9.20 -9.89
C PRO A 480 -18.85 -9.21 -11.43
N LYS A 481 -18.15 -10.08 -12.16
CA LYS A 481 -18.16 -10.11 -13.63
C LYS A 481 -19.55 -10.30 -14.25
N THR A 482 -20.33 -11.28 -13.78
CA THR A 482 -21.58 -11.66 -14.47
C THR A 482 -22.75 -10.72 -14.14
N ASN A 483 -22.84 -10.25 -12.90
CA ASN A 483 -23.90 -9.34 -12.43
C ASN A 483 -23.27 -8.19 -11.64
N PRO A 484 -22.64 -7.22 -12.33
CA PRO A 484 -21.89 -6.18 -11.64
C PRO A 484 -22.82 -5.29 -10.79
N VAL A 485 -22.39 -5.02 -9.57
CA VAL A 485 -23.06 -4.11 -8.63
C VAL A 485 -22.21 -2.86 -8.34
N ALA A 486 -20.91 -2.95 -8.61
CA ALA A 486 -19.97 -1.88 -8.37
C ALA A 486 -18.93 -1.79 -9.49
N CYS A 487 -18.33 -0.61 -9.58
CA CYS A 487 -17.28 -0.23 -10.50
C CYS A 487 -16.12 0.31 -9.64
N VAL A 488 -15.07 -0.50 -9.51
CA VAL A 488 -13.90 -0.19 -8.68
C VAL A 488 -12.82 0.42 -9.55
N SER A 489 -12.37 1.61 -9.19
CA SER A 489 -11.31 2.32 -9.91
C SER A 489 -10.24 2.81 -8.93
N TYR A 490 -9.10 3.16 -9.52
CA TYR A 490 -7.93 3.61 -8.78
C TYR A 490 -7.40 4.94 -9.32
N VAL A 491 -7.10 5.84 -8.40
CA VAL A 491 -6.56 7.18 -8.72
C VAL A 491 -5.26 7.39 -7.98
N SER A 492 -4.19 7.56 -8.77
CA SER A 492 -2.90 8.02 -8.29
C SER A 492 -2.87 9.54 -8.39
N GLU A 493 -3.24 10.25 -7.32
CA GLU A 493 -2.79 11.64 -7.15
C GLU A 493 -1.33 11.56 -6.73
N VAL A 494 -0.40 11.58 -7.69
CA VAL A 494 1.04 11.55 -7.39
C VAL A 494 1.45 12.94 -6.88
N SER A 495 1.00 13.29 -5.68
CA SER A 495 1.57 14.34 -4.86
C SER A 495 2.48 13.65 -3.84
N LEU A 496 3.79 13.70 -4.07
CA LEU A 496 4.75 13.08 -3.15
C LEU A 496 4.83 13.82 -1.81
N PRO A 497 5.25 13.14 -0.73
CA PRO A 497 5.56 13.77 0.55
C PRO A 497 6.68 14.81 0.38
N GLY A 498 6.40 16.07 0.75
CA GLY A 498 7.35 17.18 0.68
C GLY A 498 6.97 18.33 -0.28
N HIS A 499 5.75 18.30 -0.83
CA HIS A 499 5.06 19.48 -1.34
C HIS A 499 3.88 19.84 -0.45
#